data_AF-A0A970F873-F1
#
_entry.id   AF-A0A970F873-F1
#
_cell.length_a   1.000
_cell.length_b   1.000
_cell.length_c   1.000
_cell.angle_alpha   90.00
_cell.angle_beta   90.00
_cell.angle_gamma   90.00
#
_symmetry.space_group_name_H-M   'P 1'
#
loop_
_entity.id
_entity.type
_entity.pdbx_description
1 polymer ?
#
loop_
_entity_poly.entity_id
_entity_poly.type
_entity_poly.pdbx_seq_one_letter_code
_entity_poly.pdbx_strand_id
1 'polypeptide(L)'
;MGSYDIMGGITLAPLIILIAFFFFKGQFYIKDKFVRFCLLILIITNFLGFLIKNPSDKLDLFQSVILFSGLILTFIFIQNFKFSMSNIKSLFQVLTFISLILFVVALNQKYVFIDSPYLLMGAITGYPSVSSVKIAYDGRFPSLFGDYELFSEFSLLMFILAFSIFMDKNSNKTFDLGNTPFFLMVISFMNILITGTRSGFILLFAFVFLFFLLRTGTLFSGKTILLLSILIIMIPLVINFGDLIGFDVITRRMGEIDMNRLSTSSLVTGEQLNRTYVYAEGHKRLAEDSWILGYGYGKSSANSHAWLGNIGALGIEIRDFHSLYLSLPMIYGWIGGIAYLLLILYVIIKILMNYLNFPNNPIGGLALGFSFIFIFFLINELKINSLRTYNYHFFIWILIGISLSVNNYKSPISEVEKRE
;
A
#
# COMPACT_ATOMS: atom_id res chain seq x y z
N MET A 1 -24.46 4.39 3.73
CA MET A 1 -24.46 5.81 3.26
C MET A 1 -23.74 5.91 1.92
N GLY A 2 -24.33 6.59 0.93
CA GLY A 2 -23.70 6.77 -0.39
C GLY A 2 -22.33 7.41 -0.27
N SER A 3 -21.35 6.87 -0.99
CA SER A 3 -20.04 7.48 -1.15
C SER A 3 -20.22 8.83 -1.84
N TYR A 4 -20.46 9.88 -1.07
CA TYR A 4 -20.23 11.25 -1.50
C TYR A 4 -18.72 11.39 -1.69
N ASP A 5 -18.25 10.91 -2.84
CA ASP A 5 -16.95 11.22 -3.38
C ASP A 5 -16.98 12.70 -3.80
N ILE A 6 -17.03 13.59 -2.82
CA ILE A 6 -16.74 15.03 -2.99
C ILE A 6 -15.25 15.18 -3.35
N MET A 7 -14.44 14.12 -3.17
CA MET A 7 -13.06 14.02 -3.62
C MET A 7 -12.93 13.66 -5.11
N GLY A 8 -13.73 14.30 -5.96
CA GLY A 8 -13.29 14.63 -7.33
C GLY A 8 -11.92 15.36 -7.37
N GLY A 9 -11.40 15.79 -6.22
CA GLY A 9 -10.09 16.42 -6.02
C GLY A 9 -8.85 15.57 -6.33
N ILE A 10 -8.94 14.26 -6.61
CA ILE A 10 -7.75 13.43 -6.91
C ILE A 10 -7.80 12.83 -8.32
N THR A 11 -8.50 13.53 -9.21
CA THR A 11 -8.02 13.64 -10.59
C THR A 11 -6.83 14.57 -10.69
N LEU A 12 -6.61 15.51 -9.74
CA LEU A 12 -5.65 16.60 -9.91
C LEU A 12 -4.20 16.14 -10.08
N ALA A 13 -3.65 15.26 -9.25
CA ALA A 13 -2.25 14.83 -9.42
C ALA A 13 -2.04 13.99 -10.71
N PRO A 14 -2.89 12.96 -10.98
CA PRO A 14 -2.86 12.26 -12.27
C PRO A 14 -3.10 13.18 -13.48
N LEU A 15 -3.97 14.20 -13.35
CA LEU A 15 -4.28 15.21 -14.37
C LEU A 15 -3.16 16.23 -14.56
N ILE A 16 -2.53 16.71 -13.50
CA ILE A 16 -1.35 17.58 -13.56
C ILE A 16 -0.22 16.84 -14.27
N ILE A 17 -0.05 15.55 -14.00
CA ILE A 17 0.96 14.73 -14.68
C ILE A 17 0.58 14.52 -16.15
N LEU A 18 -0.71 14.31 -16.47
CA LEU A 18 -1.21 14.27 -17.84
C LEU A 18 -0.97 15.59 -18.58
N ILE A 19 -1.25 16.73 -17.93
CA ILE A 19 -1.00 18.08 -18.46
C ILE A 19 0.50 18.27 -18.67
N ALA A 20 1.32 18.01 -17.64
CA ALA A 20 2.77 18.10 -17.74
C ALA A 20 3.34 17.21 -18.85
N PHE A 21 2.74 16.04 -19.08
CA PHE A 21 3.08 15.18 -20.21
C PHE A 21 2.87 15.90 -21.55
N PHE A 22 1.69 16.46 -21.78
CA PHE A 22 1.39 17.18 -23.02
C PHE A 22 2.28 18.41 -23.22
N PHE A 23 2.64 19.12 -22.15
CA PHE A 23 3.41 20.36 -22.23
C PHE A 23 4.94 20.17 -22.28
N PHE A 24 5.51 19.15 -21.61
CA PHE A 24 6.96 19.02 -21.44
C PHE A 24 7.64 17.97 -22.33
N LYS A 25 6.95 17.43 -23.34
CA LYS A 25 7.50 16.41 -24.28
C LYS A 25 8.27 15.30 -23.56
N GLY A 26 7.74 14.81 -22.43
CA GLY A 26 8.40 13.79 -21.63
C GLY A 26 8.74 12.57 -22.48
N GLN A 27 9.93 12.00 -22.29
CA GLN A 27 10.27 10.73 -22.93
C GLN A 27 9.53 9.59 -22.21
N PHE A 28 8.31 9.30 -22.66
CA PHE A 28 7.50 8.18 -22.18
C PHE A 28 7.96 6.87 -22.83
N TYR A 29 9.13 6.39 -22.40
CA TYR A 29 9.66 5.12 -22.88
C TYR A 29 9.73 4.10 -21.75
N ILE A 30 9.05 2.96 -21.91
CA ILE A 30 9.19 1.85 -20.96
C ILE A 30 10.37 1.02 -21.39
N LYS A 31 11.52 1.17 -20.71
CA LYS A 31 12.78 0.49 -21.09
C LYS A 31 12.66 -1.02 -21.09
N ASP A 32 11.98 -1.55 -20.09
CA ASP A 32 11.83 -2.97 -19.89
C ASP A 32 10.72 -3.56 -20.78
N LYS A 33 11.07 -4.55 -21.60
CA LYS A 33 10.13 -5.15 -22.56
C LYS A 33 8.98 -5.88 -21.85
N PHE A 34 9.25 -6.54 -20.73
CA PHE A 34 8.23 -7.29 -20.00
C PHE A 34 7.25 -6.35 -19.31
N VAL A 35 7.76 -5.32 -18.62
CA VAL A 35 6.93 -4.25 -18.02
C VAL A 35 6.06 -3.60 -19.09
N ARG A 36 6.62 -3.31 -20.27
CA ARG A 36 5.88 -2.73 -21.40
C ARG A 36 4.75 -3.64 -21.87
N PHE A 37 5.01 -4.93 -21.98
CA PHE A 37 4.02 -5.92 -22.40
C PHE A 37 2.86 -6.03 -21.39
N CYS A 38 3.16 -6.16 -20.10
CA CYS A 38 2.13 -6.20 -19.05
C CYS A 38 1.29 -4.92 -19.04
N LEU A 39 1.92 -3.76 -19.17
CA LEU A 39 1.21 -2.48 -19.26
C LEU A 39 0.35 -2.35 -20.50
N LEU A 40 0.82 -2.81 -21.66
CA LEU A 40 0.03 -2.80 -22.88
C LEU A 40 -1.22 -3.66 -22.73
N ILE A 41 -1.09 -4.87 -22.15
CA ILE A 41 -2.23 -5.72 -21.84
C ILE A 41 -3.20 -4.98 -20.93
N LEU A 42 -2.71 -4.43 -19.81
CA LEU A 42 -3.54 -3.70 -18.85
C LEU A 42 -4.29 -2.54 -19.49
N ILE A 43 -3.61 -1.73 -20.29
CA ILE A 43 -4.23 -0.61 -21.02
C ILE A 43 -5.33 -1.14 -21.93
N ILE A 44 -5.03 -2.12 -22.79
CA ILE A 44 -6.00 -2.68 -23.73
C ILE A 44 -7.20 -3.26 -22.99
N THR A 45 -7.01 -4.11 -21.98
CA THR A 45 -8.12 -4.72 -21.25
C THR A 45 -8.96 -3.70 -20.50
N ASN A 46 -8.33 -2.64 -19.97
CA ASN A 46 -9.05 -1.59 -19.24
C ASN A 46 -9.91 -0.73 -20.17
N PHE A 47 -9.35 -0.30 -21.32
CA PHE A 47 -10.11 0.47 -22.31
C PHE A 47 -11.20 -0.37 -22.99
N LEU A 48 -10.95 -1.64 -23.29
CA LEU A 48 -12.00 -2.54 -23.77
C LEU A 48 -13.10 -2.73 -22.72
N GLY A 49 -12.73 -2.81 -21.44
CA GLY A 49 -13.67 -2.85 -20.33
C GLY A 49 -14.61 -1.62 -20.30
N PHE A 50 -14.04 -0.41 -20.43
CA PHE A 50 -14.82 0.83 -20.51
C PHE A 50 -15.76 0.87 -21.71
N LEU A 51 -15.30 0.42 -22.88
CA LEU A 51 -16.06 0.56 -24.13
C LEU A 51 -17.15 -0.49 -24.30
N ILE A 52 -16.92 -1.71 -23.81
CA ILE A 52 -17.75 -2.88 -24.14
C ILE A 52 -18.57 -3.33 -22.93
N LYS A 53 -18.03 -3.24 -21.72
CA LYS A 53 -18.56 -3.95 -20.55
C LYS A 53 -19.15 -3.03 -19.48
N ASN A 54 -18.57 -1.85 -19.29
CA ASN A 54 -18.93 -0.97 -18.19
C ASN A 54 -20.27 -0.26 -18.45
N PRO A 55 -21.29 -0.46 -17.59
CA PRO A 55 -22.62 0.13 -17.78
C PRO A 55 -22.74 1.56 -17.24
N SER A 56 -21.67 2.14 -16.69
CA SER A 56 -21.66 3.51 -16.17
C SER A 56 -21.98 4.55 -17.24
N ASP A 57 -22.46 5.72 -16.81
CA ASP A 57 -22.73 6.83 -17.71
C ASP A 57 -21.44 7.40 -18.34
N LYS A 58 -21.61 8.24 -19.38
CA LYS A 58 -20.48 8.80 -20.13
C LYS A 58 -19.56 9.67 -19.26
N LEU A 59 -20.09 10.34 -18.24
CA LEU A 59 -19.31 11.24 -17.39
C LEU A 59 -18.43 10.44 -16.44
N ASP A 60 -18.98 9.41 -15.78
CA ASP A 60 -18.25 8.50 -14.90
C ASP A 60 -17.20 7.70 -15.68
N LEU A 61 -17.49 7.29 -16.92
CA LEU A 61 -16.51 6.66 -17.81
C LEU A 61 -15.36 7.61 -18.17
N PHE A 62 -15.67 8.86 -18.52
CA PHE A 62 -14.65 9.86 -18.83
C PHE A 62 -13.74 10.14 -17.63
N GLN A 63 -14.30 10.28 -16.42
CA GLN A 63 -13.53 10.43 -15.18
C GLN A 63 -12.64 9.20 -14.92
N SER A 64 -13.16 8.00 -15.16
CA SER A 64 -12.44 6.73 -15.01
C SER A 64 -11.25 6.63 -15.97
N VAL A 65 -11.42 7.07 -17.22
CA VAL A 65 -10.34 7.14 -18.23
C VAL A 65 -9.24 8.11 -17.77
N ILE A 66 -9.60 9.31 -17.30
CA ILE A 66 -8.61 10.29 -16.79
C ILE A 66 -7.83 9.69 -15.62
N LEU A 67 -8.55 9.10 -14.65
CA LEU A 67 -7.97 8.51 -13.47
C LEU A 67 -6.95 7.42 -13.85
N PHE A 68 -7.39 6.37 -14.53
CA PHE A 68 -6.53 5.26 -14.91
C PHE A 68 -5.35 5.69 -15.78
N SER A 69 -5.60 6.53 -16.79
CA SER A 69 -4.52 7.04 -17.66
C SER A 69 -3.49 7.81 -16.87
N GLY A 70 -3.92 8.64 -15.93
CA GLY A 70 -3.01 9.39 -15.08
C GLY A 70 -2.21 8.50 -14.10
N LEU A 71 -2.79 7.40 -13.59
CA LEU A 71 -2.03 6.38 -12.83
C LEU A 71 -0.88 5.81 -13.67
N ILE A 72 -1.20 5.35 -14.88
CA ILE A 72 -0.23 4.72 -15.79
C ILE A 72 0.82 5.74 -16.24
N LEU A 73 0.44 6.96 -16.57
CA LEU A 73 1.39 8.00 -16.98
C LEU A 73 2.33 8.39 -15.83
N THR A 74 1.82 8.49 -14.61
CA THR A 74 2.66 8.73 -13.43
C THR A 74 3.67 7.61 -13.24
N PHE A 75 3.23 6.36 -13.35
CA PHE A 75 4.14 5.23 -13.30
C PHE A 75 5.25 5.35 -14.36
N ILE A 76 4.89 5.63 -15.63
CA ILE A 76 5.86 5.76 -16.73
C ILE A 76 6.82 6.93 -16.48
N PHE A 77 6.33 8.04 -15.93
CA PHE A 77 7.17 9.18 -15.57
C PHE A 77 8.19 8.79 -14.49
N ILE A 78 7.73 8.20 -13.38
CA ILE A 78 8.57 7.89 -12.23
C ILE A 78 9.62 6.82 -12.56
N GLN A 79 9.27 5.74 -13.29
CA GLN A 79 10.25 4.71 -13.64
C GLN A 79 11.39 5.22 -14.55
N ASN A 80 11.17 6.33 -15.25
CA ASN A 80 12.19 6.99 -16.07
C ASN A 80 12.93 8.11 -15.34
N PHE A 81 12.43 8.54 -14.18
CA PHE A 81 13.04 9.59 -13.38
C PHE A 81 14.40 9.13 -12.87
N LYS A 82 15.46 9.92 -13.08
CA LYS A 82 16.79 9.60 -12.53
C LYS A 82 16.90 10.16 -11.11
N PHE A 83 16.64 9.32 -10.10
CA PHE A 83 16.76 9.74 -8.71
C PHE A 83 18.19 10.14 -8.36
N SER A 84 18.37 11.35 -7.85
CA SER A 84 19.60 11.76 -7.16
C SER A 84 19.54 11.39 -5.68
N MET A 85 20.68 11.48 -4.98
CA MET A 85 20.74 11.27 -3.53
C MET A 85 19.77 12.20 -2.78
N SER A 86 19.71 13.47 -3.17
CA SER A 86 18.79 14.45 -2.58
C SER A 86 17.33 14.04 -2.78
N ASN A 87 16.95 13.48 -3.93
CA ASN A 87 15.58 13.06 -4.17
C ASN A 87 15.18 11.89 -3.24
N ILE A 88 16.08 10.92 -3.04
CA ILE A 88 15.83 9.81 -2.10
C ILE A 88 15.75 10.33 -0.66
N LYS A 89 16.64 11.25 -0.26
CA LYS A 89 16.57 11.90 1.05
C LYS A 89 15.24 12.61 1.27
N SER A 90 14.80 13.42 0.30
CA SER A 90 13.51 14.11 0.36
C SER A 90 12.33 13.14 0.39
N LEU A 91 12.40 12.02 -0.34
CA LEU A 91 11.37 10.98 -0.27
C LEU A 91 11.20 10.46 1.16
N PHE A 92 12.30 10.11 1.84
CA PHE A 92 12.25 9.65 3.24
C PHE A 92 11.71 10.73 4.18
N GLN A 93 12.12 11.98 4.01
CA GLN A 93 11.62 13.09 4.82
C GLN A 93 10.11 13.30 4.64
N VAL A 94 9.62 13.24 3.41
CA VAL A 94 8.19 13.35 3.08
C VAL A 94 7.41 12.17 3.68
N LEU A 95 7.91 10.94 3.53
CA LEU A 95 7.26 9.77 4.12
C LEU A 95 7.23 9.85 5.65
N THR A 96 8.31 10.30 6.31
CA THR A 96 8.32 10.53 7.77
C THR A 96 7.30 11.59 8.17
N PHE A 97 7.25 12.70 7.45
CA PHE A 97 6.32 13.79 7.74
C PHE A 97 4.86 13.35 7.58
N ILE A 98 4.53 12.64 6.49
CA ILE A 98 3.19 12.07 6.27
C ILE A 98 2.84 11.08 7.38
N SER A 99 3.72 10.13 7.70
CA SER A 99 3.47 9.16 8.78
C SER A 99 3.26 9.84 10.13
N LEU A 100 3.97 10.95 10.41
CA LEU A 100 3.79 11.73 11.63
C LEU A 100 2.43 12.44 11.66
N ILE A 101 2.03 13.09 10.56
CA ILE A 101 0.70 13.72 10.47
C ILE A 101 -0.38 12.67 10.70
N LEU A 102 -0.28 11.53 10.02
CA LEU A 102 -1.26 10.46 10.16
C LEU A 102 -1.35 9.96 11.59
N PHE A 103 -0.22 9.84 12.29
CA PHE A 103 -0.18 9.48 13.70
C PHE A 103 -0.86 10.51 14.59
N VAL A 104 -0.54 11.80 14.43
CA VAL A 104 -1.14 12.89 15.20
C VAL A 104 -2.66 12.95 14.99
N VAL A 105 -3.12 12.79 13.76
CA VAL A 105 -4.54 12.73 13.44
C VAL A 105 -5.21 11.53 14.11
N ALA A 106 -4.58 10.34 14.06
CA ALA A 106 -5.11 9.15 14.71
C ALA A 106 -5.16 9.30 16.25
N LEU A 107 -4.17 9.96 16.85
CA LEU A 107 -4.19 10.31 18.28
C LEU A 107 -5.35 11.25 18.60
N ASN A 108 -5.62 12.26 17.76
CA ASN A 108 -6.78 13.12 17.98
C ASN A 108 -8.10 12.35 17.81
N GLN A 109 -8.19 11.40 16.88
CA GLN A 109 -9.35 10.50 16.78
C GLN A 109 -9.55 9.64 18.03
N LYS A 110 -8.46 9.20 18.66
CA LYS A 110 -8.51 8.40 19.88
C LYS A 110 -8.92 9.19 21.11
N TYR A 111 -8.25 10.31 21.35
CA TYR A 111 -8.37 11.08 22.57
C TYR A 111 -9.35 12.24 22.47
N VAL A 112 -9.67 12.69 21.25
CA VAL A 112 -10.49 13.86 20.98
C VAL A 112 -9.94 15.08 21.72
N PHE A 113 -8.67 15.42 21.47
CA PHE A 113 -8.07 16.65 22.02
C PHE A 113 -8.78 17.89 21.47
N ILE A 114 -9.14 17.85 20.18
CA ILE A 114 -9.89 18.89 19.48
C ILE A 114 -11.05 18.21 18.76
N ASP A 115 -12.28 18.45 19.22
CA ASP A 115 -13.47 18.01 18.50
C ASP A 115 -13.80 18.99 17.38
N SER A 116 -13.65 18.55 16.14
CA SER A 116 -13.72 19.40 14.95
C SER A 116 -14.39 18.69 13.79
N PRO A 117 -15.10 19.39 12.88
CA PRO A 117 -15.57 18.81 11.62
C PRO A 117 -14.50 18.75 10.53
N TYR A 118 -13.28 19.27 10.77
CA TYR A 118 -12.25 19.36 9.76
C TYR A 118 -11.45 18.06 9.59
N LEU A 119 -11.25 17.64 8.34
CA LEU A 119 -10.54 16.40 7.97
C LEU A 119 -9.13 16.33 8.57
N LEU A 120 -8.35 17.41 8.47
CA LEU A 120 -6.98 17.48 9.00
C LEU A 120 -6.92 17.41 10.54
N MET A 121 -8.05 17.63 11.22
CA MET A 121 -8.18 17.45 12.67
C MET A 121 -8.73 16.05 13.00
N GLY A 122 -8.98 15.18 12.02
CA GLY A 122 -9.38 13.79 12.25
C GLY A 122 -10.87 13.50 12.07
N ALA A 123 -11.68 14.48 11.65
CA ALA A 123 -13.01 14.17 11.13
C ALA A 123 -12.91 13.32 9.86
N ILE A 124 -13.93 12.53 9.57
CA ILE A 124 -14.00 11.70 8.35
C ILE A 124 -15.33 11.97 7.67
N THR A 125 -15.35 11.99 6.34
CA THR A 125 -16.57 12.16 5.55
C THR A 125 -17.66 11.18 6.00
N GLY A 126 -18.86 11.70 6.25
CA GLY A 126 -19.99 10.93 6.77
C GLY A 126 -20.13 10.96 8.30
N TYR A 127 -19.15 11.52 9.01
CA TYR A 127 -19.19 11.72 10.46
C TYR A 127 -19.10 13.23 10.78
N PRO A 128 -19.97 13.77 11.65
CA PRO A 128 -20.04 15.21 11.87
C PRO A 128 -18.86 15.79 12.66
N SER A 129 -18.13 14.96 13.43
CA SER A 129 -16.99 15.42 14.22
C SER A 129 -16.01 14.27 14.56
N VAL A 130 -14.88 14.62 15.18
CA VAL A 130 -13.87 13.65 15.67
C VAL A 130 -14.48 12.73 16.73
N SER A 131 -15.33 13.24 17.62
CA SER A 131 -16.07 12.43 18.60
C SER A 131 -16.90 11.33 17.92
N SER A 132 -17.57 11.64 16.80
CA SER A 132 -18.35 10.65 16.06
C SER A 132 -17.47 9.58 15.42
N VAL A 133 -16.28 9.95 14.93
CA VAL A 133 -15.30 8.99 14.42
C VAL A 133 -14.86 8.03 15.52
N LYS A 134 -14.54 8.54 16.71
CA LYS A 134 -14.14 7.71 17.85
C LYS A 134 -15.17 6.63 18.17
N ILE A 135 -16.44 7.03 18.23
CA ILE A 135 -17.56 6.14 18.53
C ILE A 135 -17.73 5.10 17.41
N ALA A 136 -17.71 5.54 16.15
CA ALA A 136 -18.00 4.67 15.01
C ALA A 136 -16.93 3.60 14.77
N TYR A 137 -15.68 3.89 15.12
CA TYR A 137 -14.54 3.02 14.82
C TYR A 137 -14.10 2.12 16.00
N ASP A 138 -14.72 2.28 17.18
CA ASP A 138 -14.58 1.41 18.35
C ASP A 138 -13.12 1.01 18.66
N GLY A 139 -12.29 2.02 18.90
CA GLY A 139 -10.88 1.83 19.26
C GLY A 139 -9.92 1.58 18.09
N ARG A 140 -10.37 1.62 16.83
CA ARG A 140 -9.53 1.41 15.63
C ARG A 140 -9.44 2.66 14.78
N PHE A 141 -8.36 3.43 14.90
CA PHE A 141 -8.36 4.78 14.36
C PHE A 141 -7.80 4.83 12.92
N PRO A 142 -8.61 5.23 11.92
CA PRO A 142 -8.23 5.15 10.51
C PRO A 142 -7.40 6.35 10.01
N SER A 143 -7.20 7.38 10.82
CA SER A 143 -6.56 8.63 10.42
C SER A 143 -7.22 9.25 9.18
N LEU A 144 -6.44 9.90 8.32
CA LEU A 144 -6.86 10.51 7.05
C LEU A 144 -7.19 9.49 5.95
N PHE A 145 -6.92 8.19 6.16
CA PHE A 145 -7.29 7.15 5.19
C PHE A 145 -8.78 6.86 5.17
N GLY A 146 -9.51 7.14 6.27
CA GLY A 146 -10.90 6.73 6.42
C GLY A 146 -11.10 5.20 6.52
N ASP A 147 -10.02 4.44 6.47
CA ASP A 147 -9.97 2.98 6.53
C ASP A 147 -8.74 2.54 7.34
N TYR A 148 -8.98 1.90 8.50
CA TYR A 148 -7.91 1.46 9.38
C TYR A 148 -7.12 0.29 8.81
N GLU A 149 -7.67 -0.49 7.87
CA GLU A 149 -6.97 -1.61 7.24
C GLU A 149 -5.95 -1.10 6.23
N LEU A 150 -6.36 -0.15 5.37
CA LEU A 150 -5.45 0.50 4.43
C LEU A 150 -4.39 1.35 5.15
N PHE A 151 -4.77 2.05 6.22
CA PHE A 151 -3.80 2.80 7.03
C PHE A 151 -2.76 1.88 7.68
N SER A 152 -3.20 0.73 8.19
CA SER A 152 -2.31 -0.28 8.74
C SER A 152 -1.38 -0.86 7.68
N GLU A 153 -1.87 -1.15 6.48
CA GLU A 153 -1.04 -1.65 5.38
C GLU A 153 0.01 -0.62 4.97
N PHE A 154 -0.40 0.63 4.72
CA PHE A 154 0.51 1.72 4.43
C PHE A 154 1.64 1.80 5.48
N SER A 155 1.27 1.78 6.75
CA SER A 155 2.22 1.85 7.86
C SER A 155 3.16 0.65 7.90
N LEU A 156 2.67 -0.56 7.61
CA LEU A 156 3.50 -1.75 7.46
C LEU A 156 4.50 -1.61 6.31
N LEU A 157 4.07 -1.16 5.13
CA LEU A 157 4.95 -0.99 3.97
C LEU A 157 6.05 0.06 4.26
N MET A 158 5.70 1.15 4.94
CA MET A 158 6.66 2.18 5.33
C MET A 158 7.62 1.67 6.41
N PHE A 159 7.14 0.88 7.37
CA PHE A 159 7.98 0.21 8.35
C PHE A 159 9.01 -0.70 7.68
N ILE A 160 8.58 -1.56 6.74
CA ILE A 160 9.44 -2.49 6.01
C ILE A 160 10.58 -1.77 5.29
N LEU A 161 10.24 -0.70 4.56
CA LEU A 161 11.20 0.10 3.81
C LEU A 161 12.21 0.78 4.73
N ALA A 162 11.69 1.45 5.76
CA ALA A 162 12.49 2.19 6.73
C ALA A 162 13.42 1.27 7.53
N PHE A 163 12.92 0.11 7.96
CA PHE A 163 13.68 -0.92 8.67
C PHE A 163 14.82 -1.46 7.80
N SER A 164 14.52 -1.80 6.54
CA SER A 164 15.52 -2.37 5.62
C SER A 164 16.71 -1.43 5.39
N ILE A 165 16.44 -0.13 5.24
CA ILE A 165 17.48 0.90 5.06
C ILE A 165 18.15 1.25 6.37
N PHE A 166 17.38 1.35 7.47
CA PHE A 166 17.96 1.58 8.78
C PHE A 166 18.97 0.48 9.11
N MET A 167 18.68 -0.77 8.80
CA MET A 167 19.61 -1.89 9.02
C MET A 167 20.79 -1.86 8.05
N ASP A 168 20.64 -1.28 6.86
CA ASP A 168 21.72 -1.19 5.88
C ASP A 168 22.55 0.11 5.98
N LYS A 169 23.73 0.00 6.60
CA LYS A 169 24.61 1.16 6.84
C LYS A 169 25.10 1.83 5.55
N ASN A 170 25.27 1.06 4.46
CA ASN A 170 25.76 1.56 3.18
C ASN A 170 24.70 2.41 2.48
N SER A 171 23.46 1.93 2.37
CA SER A 171 22.35 2.72 1.81
C SER A 171 22.11 3.99 2.63
N ASN A 172 22.06 3.88 3.97
CA ASN A 172 21.80 5.05 4.83
C ASN A 172 22.85 6.16 4.67
N LYS A 173 24.13 5.78 4.51
CA LYS A 173 25.23 6.72 4.26
C LYS A 173 25.20 7.29 2.84
N THR A 174 24.99 6.44 1.83
CA THR A 174 25.00 6.86 0.42
C THR A 174 23.96 7.93 0.14
N PHE A 175 22.78 7.80 0.74
CA PHE A 175 21.67 8.74 0.54
C PHE A 175 21.58 9.83 1.61
N ASP A 176 22.58 9.93 2.51
CA ASP A 176 22.63 10.91 3.60
C ASP A 176 21.30 11.01 4.38
N LEU A 177 20.76 9.86 4.78
CA LEU A 177 19.45 9.76 5.40
C LEU A 177 19.47 10.01 6.92
N GLY A 178 20.66 10.07 7.53
CA GLY A 178 20.83 10.28 8.96
C GLY A 178 19.96 9.32 9.80
N ASN A 179 19.10 9.88 10.64
CA ASN A 179 18.15 9.16 11.49
C ASN A 179 16.72 9.11 10.91
N THR A 180 16.48 9.66 9.72
CA THR A 180 15.13 9.72 9.12
C THR A 180 14.49 8.33 8.98
N PRO A 181 15.20 7.26 8.53
CA PRO A 181 14.61 5.91 8.47
C PRO A 181 14.26 5.36 9.86
N PHE A 182 15.03 5.69 10.90
CA PHE A 182 14.69 5.31 12.26
C PHE A 182 13.38 5.95 12.73
N PHE A 183 13.21 7.27 12.52
CA PHE A 183 11.97 7.96 12.87
C PHE A 183 10.77 7.43 12.07
N LEU A 184 10.93 7.21 10.75
CA LEU A 184 9.88 6.62 9.93
C LEU A 184 9.47 5.24 10.43
N MET A 185 10.44 4.39 10.78
CA MET A 185 10.20 3.05 11.33
C MET A 185 9.42 3.12 12.65
N VAL A 186 9.85 3.95 13.61
CA VAL A 186 9.17 4.09 14.91
C VAL A 186 7.75 4.61 14.76
N ILE A 187 7.55 5.69 13.98
CA ILE A 187 6.22 6.27 13.79
C ILE A 187 5.30 5.30 13.04
N SER A 188 5.82 4.58 12.03
CA SER A 188 5.04 3.58 11.31
C SER A 188 4.63 2.41 12.20
N PHE A 189 5.50 1.97 13.11
CA PHE A 189 5.13 0.97 14.13
C PHE A 189 4.01 1.49 15.03
N MET A 190 4.08 2.73 15.51
CA MET A 190 3.02 3.34 16.32
C MET A 190 1.69 3.48 15.56
N ASN A 191 1.75 3.78 14.27
CA ASN A 191 0.58 3.78 13.39
C ASN A 191 -0.05 2.38 13.25
N ILE A 192 0.75 1.32 13.16
CA ILE A 192 0.21 -0.05 13.16
C ILE A 192 -0.53 -0.33 14.48
N LEU A 193 0.01 0.09 15.62
CA LEU A 193 -0.64 -0.13 16.92
C LEU A 193 -1.99 0.59 17.02
N ILE A 194 -2.04 1.89 16.66
CA ILE A 194 -3.26 2.71 16.82
C ILE A 194 -4.40 2.29 15.89
N THR A 195 -4.09 1.60 14.78
CA THR A 195 -5.11 1.04 13.88
C THR A 195 -5.84 -0.18 14.45
N GLY A 196 -5.27 -0.87 15.45
CA GLY A 196 -5.89 -2.05 16.07
C GLY A 196 -6.05 -3.26 15.13
N THR A 197 -5.25 -3.33 14.06
CA THR A 197 -5.29 -4.38 13.04
C THR A 197 -4.32 -5.52 13.35
N ARG A 198 -4.88 -6.67 13.73
CA ARG A 198 -4.10 -7.90 14.00
C ARG A 198 -3.17 -8.32 12.84
N SER A 199 -3.62 -8.19 11.59
CA SER A 199 -2.85 -8.64 10.42
C SER A 199 -1.59 -7.79 10.19
N GLY A 200 -1.68 -6.47 10.36
CA GLY A 200 -0.52 -5.58 10.24
C GLY A 200 0.55 -5.92 11.28
N PHE A 201 0.11 -6.22 12.52
CA PHE A 201 1.01 -6.64 13.59
C PHE A 201 1.67 -8.01 13.30
N ILE A 202 0.90 -9.03 12.92
CA ILE A 202 1.45 -10.37 12.58
C ILE A 202 2.46 -10.28 11.42
N LEU A 203 2.10 -9.56 10.35
CA LEU A 203 2.95 -9.41 9.19
C LEU A 203 4.25 -8.65 9.51
N LEU A 204 4.21 -7.71 10.47
CA LEU A 204 5.43 -7.06 10.96
C LEU A 204 6.41 -8.06 11.56
N PHE A 205 5.96 -8.98 12.41
CA PHE A 205 6.84 -10.02 12.97
C PHE A 205 7.34 -10.99 11.89
N ALA A 206 6.45 -11.41 10.98
CA ALA A 206 6.83 -12.26 9.86
C ALA A 206 7.92 -11.59 9.00
N PHE A 207 7.79 -10.28 8.75
CA PHE A 207 8.82 -9.50 8.04
C PHE A 207 10.14 -9.48 8.80
N VAL A 208 10.15 -9.11 10.08
CA VAL A 208 11.38 -9.04 10.88
C VAL A 208 12.09 -10.41 10.91
N PHE A 209 11.32 -11.48 11.08
CA PHE A 209 11.84 -12.85 11.03
C PHE A 209 12.48 -13.18 9.67
N LEU A 210 11.76 -12.97 8.56
CA LEU A 210 12.28 -13.21 7.21
C LEU A 210 13.49 -12.34 6.88
N PHE A 211 13.50 -11.08 7.32
CA PHE A 211 14.62 -10.16 7.13
C PHE A 211 15.90 -10.72 7.79
N PHE A 212 15.80 -11.18 9.03
CA PHE A 212 16.94 -11.76 9.74
C PHE A 212 17.37 -13.12 9.18
N LEU A 213 16.45 -13.93 8.66
CA LEU A 213 16.80 -15.15 7.93
C LEU A 213 17.61 -14.85 6.66
N LEU A 214 17.23 -13.82 5.90
CA LEU A 214 18.00 -13.41 4.72
C LEU A 214 19.31 -12.70 5.07
N ARG A 215 19.42 -12.14 6.28
CA ARG A 215 20.56 -11.31 6.70
C ARG A 215 21.19 -11.78 8.01
N THR A 216 21.44 -13.08 8.12
CA THR A 216 21.99 -13.73 9.33
C THR A 216 23.27 -13.06 9.83
N GLY A 217 24.16 -12.62 8.93
CA GLY A 217 25.39 -11.89 9.28
C GLY A 217 25.19 -10.54 9.98
N THR A 218 23.97 -9.99 9.98
CA THR A 218 23.64 -8.75 10.71
C THR A 218 23.01 -8.96 12.08
N LEU A 219 22.74 -10.21 12.48
CA LEU A 219 22.14 -10.52 13.79
C LEU A 219 22.94 -9.96 14.97
N PHE A 220 24.27 -9.90 14.85
CA PHE A 220 25.15 -9.38 15.90
C PHE A 220 25.60 -7.94 15.67
N SER A 221 24.95 -7.20 14.78
CA SER A 221 25.29 -5.79 14.55
C SER A 221 24.86 -4.92 15.74
N GLY A 222 25.60 -3.82 16.00
CA GLY A 222 25.22 -2.84 17.03
C GLY A 222 23.83 -2.23 16.82
N LYS A 223 23.31 -2.20 15.58
CA LYS A 223 21.94 -1.79 15.28
C LYS A 223 20.92 -2.83 15.74
N THR A 224 21.22 -4.12 15.59
CA THR A 224 20.38 -5.20 16.12
C THR A 224 20.34 -5.15 17.64
N ILE A 225 21.50 -4.92 18.29
CA ILE A 225 21.56 -4.73 19.74
C ILE A 225 20.70 -3.52 20.15
N LEU A 226 20.81 -2.39 19.46
CA LEU A 226 19.95 -1.22 19.71
C LEU A 226 18.46 -1.55 19.55
N LEU A 227 18.07 -2.28 18.51
CA LEU A 227 16.68 -2.72 18.30
C LEU A 227 16.21 -3.66 19.42
N LEU A 228 17.05 -4.59 19.86
CA LEU A 228 16.76 -5.48 20.99
C LEU A 228 16.62 -4.69 22.29
N SER A 229 17.49 -3.71 22.54
CA SER A 229 17.38 -2.81 23.69
C SER A 229 16.08 -2.01 23.64
N ILE A 230 15.72 -1.46 22.47
CA ILE A 230 14.44 -0.77 22.28
C ILE A 230 13.29 -1.73 22.54
N LEU A 231 13.32 -2.95 22.01
CA LEU A 231 12.28 -3.95 22.23
C LEU A 231 12.12 -4.28 23.73
N ILE A 232 13.24 -4.46 24.44
CA ILE A 232 13.25 -4.71 25.89
C ILE A 232 12.64 -3.53 26.65
N ILE A 233 12.95 -2.29 26.26
CA ILE A 233 12.35 -1.07 26.84
C ILE A 233 10.87 -0.93 26.46
N MET A 234 10.49 -1.36 25.25
CA MET A 234 9.12 -1.31 24.78
C MET A 234 8.22 -2.29 25.53
N ILE A 235 8.71 -3.43 26.03
CA ILE A 235 7.91 -4.39 26.80
C ILE A 235 7.23 -3.73 28.03
N PRO A 236 7.96 -3.11 28.99
CA PRO A 236 7.32 -2.45 30.12
C PRO A 236 6.48 -1.25 29.66
N LEU A 237 6.87 -0.53 28.61
CA LEU A 237 6.05 0.56 28.07
C LEU A 237 4.70 0.06 27.52
N VAL A 238 4.69 -1.05 26.79
CA VAL A 238 3.47 -1.67 26.26
C VAL A 238 2.63 -2.26 27.40
N ILE A 239 3.24 -2.85 28.42
CA ILE A 239 2.50 -3.38 29.58
C ILE A 239 1.80 -2.24 30.35
N ASN A 240 2.49 -1.12 30.56
CA ASN A 240 1.95 -0.02 31.39
C ASN A 240 1.13 1.01 30.60
N PHE A 241 1.39 1.16 29.30
CA PHE A 241 0.81 2.21 28.45
C PHE A 241 0.29 1.69 27.10
N GLY A 242 0.21 0.38 26.89
CA GLY A 242 -0.24 -0.21 25.62
C GLY A 242 -1.65 0.21 25.23
N ASP A 243 -2.54 0.34 26.21
CA ASP A 243 -3.92 0.79 26.04
C ASP A 243 -4.00 2.20 25.46
N LEU A 244 -2.99 3.05 25.73
CA LEU A 244 -2.92 4.40 25.17
C LEU A 244 -2.68 4.38 23.65
N ILE A 245 -2.01 3.36 23.14
CA ILE A 245 -1.65 3.26 21.72
C ILE A 245 -2.43 2.16 20.97
N GLY A 246 -3.44 1.55 21.61
CA GLY A 246 -4.37 0.61 20.96
C GLY A 246 -3.91 -0.85 21.00
N PHE A 247 -2.91 -1.15 21.83
CA PHE A 247 -2.38 -2.50 21.99
C PHE A 247 -3.40 -3.46 22.63
N ASP A 248 -4.26 -2.94 23.52
CA ASP A 248 -5.40 -3.65 24.11
C ASP A 248 -6.35 -4.22 23.07
N VAL A 249 -6.64 -3.45 22.02
CA VAL A 249 -7.49 -3.89 20.91
C VAL A 249 -6.81 -5.03 20.14
N ILE A 250 -5.48 -4.95 19.95
CA ILE A 250 -4.71 -6.00 19.28
C ILE A 250 -4.71 -7.28 20.11
N THR A 251 -4.37 -7.22 21.40
CA THR A 251 -4.29 -8.40 22.28
C THR A 251 -5.62 -9.11 22.41
N ARG A 252 -6.72 -8.36 22.64
CA ARG A 252 -8.08 -8.90 22.67
C ARG A 252 -8.40 -9.68 21.40
N ARG A 253 -8.11 -9.10 20.23
CA ARG A 253 -8.41 -9.71 18.93
C ARG A 253 -7.46 -10.84 18.53
N MET A 254 -6.27 -10.91 19.11
CA MET A 254 -5.37 -12.05 18.96
C MET A 254 -5.85 -13.25 19.79
N GLY A 255 -6.45 -13.00 20.97
CA GLY A 255 -7.07 -14.03 21.80
C GLY A 255 -8.31 -14.69 21.16
N GLU A 256 -8.91 -14.07 20.15
CA GLU A 256 -10.04 -14.60 19.37
C GLU A 256 -9.61 -15.59 18.27
N ILE A 257 -8.31 -15.80 18.04
CA ILE A 257 -7.82 -16.66 16.94
C ILE A 257 -7.87 -18.13 17.37
N ASP A 258 -8.76 -18.91 16.73
CA ASP A 258 -8.76 -20.37 16.86
C ASP A 258 -7.70 -21.00 15.95
N MET A 259 -6.54 -21.32 16.54
CA MET A 259 -5.40 -21.94 15.86
C MET A 259 -5.69 -23.37 15.38
N ASN A 260 -6.75 -24.03 15.88
CA ASN A 260 -7.04 -25.44 15.53
C ASN A 260 -7.83 -25.60 14.22
N ARG A 261 -8.28 -24.51 13.61
CA ARG A 261 -9.07 -24.49 12.36
C ARG A 261 -8.31 -24.04 11.11
N LEU A 262 -6.97 -23.91 11.20
CA LEU A 262 -6.11 -23.46 10.10
C LEU A 262 -6.12 -24.48 8.96
N SER A 263 -6.80 -24.16 7.85
CA SER A 263 -6.79 -24.93 6.62
C SER A 263 -6.70 -24.02 5.40
N THR A 264 -6.21 -24.53 4.27
CA THR A 264 -6.20 -23.77 3.01
C THR A 264 -7.62 -23.46 2.53
N SER A 265 -8.59 -24.34 2.82
CA SER A 265 -10.01 -24.10 2.52
C SER A 265 -10.59 -22.93 3.31
N SER A 266 -10.22 -22.75 4.58
CA SER A 266 -10.72 -21.68 5.43
C SER A 266 -10.13 -20.29 5.10
N LEU A 267 -8.99 -20.25 4.40
CA LEU A 267 -8.46 -19.04 3.77
C LEU A 267 -9.24 -18.65 2.50
N VAL A 268 -9.57 -19.63 1.64
CA VAL A 268 -10.33 -19.39 0.38
C VAL A 268 -11.78 -18.99 0.65
N THR A 269 -12.39 -19.49 1.72
CA THR A 269 -13.74 -19.10 2.14
C THR A 269 -13.78 -17.80 2.95
N GLY A 270 -12.62 -17.29 3.40
CA GLY A 270 -12.52 -16.08 4.22
C GLY A 270 -12.95 -16.28 5.68
N GLU A 271 -13.23 -17.51 6.11
CA GLU A 271 -13.69 -17.84 7.47
C GLU A 271 -12.70 -17.37 8.53
N GLN A 272 -11.42 -17.70 8.35
CA GLN A 272 -10.38 -17.30 9.32
C GLN A 272 -9.94 -15.84 9.22
N LEU A 273 -10.38 -15.14 8.17
CA LEU A 273 -10.18 -13.71 8.03
C LEU A 273 -11.32 -12.90 8.68
N ASN A 274 -12.35 -13.56 9.21
CA ASN A 274 -13.63 -12.96 9.60
C ASN A 274 -14.29 -12.23 8.42
N ARG A 275 -14.21 -12.80 7.22
CA ARG A 275 -14.65 -12.23 5.93
C ARG A 275 -15.56 -13.16 5.13
N THR A 276 -16.08 -14.23 5.73
CA THR A 276 -16.88 -15.27 5.05
C THR A 276 -17.97 -14.71 4.15
N TYR A 277 -18.74 -13.76 4.68
CA TYR A 277 -19.87 -13.19 3.95
C TYR A 277 -19.43 -12.40 2.71
N VAL A 278 -18.46 -11.48 2.85
CA VAL A 278 -17.98 -10.67 1.73
C VAL A 278 -17.23 -11.50 0.68
N TYR A 279 -16.57 -12.59 1.08
CA TYR A 279 -15.96 -13.53 0.15
C TYR A 279 -17.00 -14.36 -0.59
N ALA A 280 -18.04 -14.82 0.08
CA ALA A 280 -19.13 -15.57 -0.54
C ALA A 280 -19.82 -14.73 -1.63
N GLU A 281 -20.10 -13.46 -1.37
CA GLU A 281 -20.62 -12.53 -2.39
C GLU A 281 -19.62 -12.31 -3.52
N GLY A 282 -18.31 -12.25 -3.22
CA GLY A 282 -17.25 -12.19 -4.24
C GLY A 282 -17.25 -13.39 -5.18
N HIS A 283 -17.31 -14.60 -4.63
CA HIS A 283 -17.38 -15.84 -5.41
C HIS A 283 -18.68 -15.94 -6.22
N LYS A 284 -19.81 -15.53 -5.63
CA LYS A 284 -21.08 -15.45 -6.35
C LYS A 284 -20.96 -14.50 -7.55
N ARG A 285 -20.40 -13.31 -7.36
CA ARG A 285 -20.16 -12.36 -8.45
C ARG A 285 -19.22 -12.92 -9.52
N LEU A 286 -18.17 -13.65 -9.13
CA LEU A 286 -17.28 -14.32 -10.09
C LEU A 286 -18.01 -15.36 -10.94
N ALA A 287 -19.06 -16.00 -10.41
CA ALA A 287 -19.85 -16.99 -11.14
C ALA A 287 -20.89 -16.38 -12.10
N GLU A 288 -21.20 -15.08 -11.97
CA GLU A 288 -22.22 -14.42 -12.81
C GLU A 288 -21.76 -14.14 -14.25
N ASP A 289 -20.46 -14.13 -14.51
CA ASP A 289 -19.89 -13.87 -15.83
C ASP A 289 -18.53 -14.58 -15.98
N SER A 290 -18.06 -14.75 -17.21
CA SER A 290 -16.72 -15.22 -17.56
C SER A 290 -15.59 -14.34 -17.01
N TRP A 291 -15.84 -13.03 -16.86
CA TRP A 291 -14.84 -12.03 -16.44
C TRP A 291 -13.53 -12.04 -17.26
N ILE A 292 -13.56 -12.51 -18.51
CA ILE A 292 -12.41 -12.45 -19.42
C ILE A 292 -11.94 -11.00 -19.56
N LEU A 293 -12.90 -10.09 -19.73
CA LEU A 293 -12.75 -8.65 -19.61
C LEU A 293 -13.51 -8.15 -18.38
N GLY A 294 -12.96 -7.17 -17.68
CA GLY A 294 -13.60 -6.48 -16.55
C GLY A 294 -14.26 -5.18 -16.99
N TYR A 295 -14.80 -4.41 -16.03
CA TYR A 295 -15.46 -3.13 -16.29
C TYR A 295 -14.45 -1.98 -16.53
N GLY A 296 -13.18 -2.22 -16.23
CA GLY A 296 -12.14 -1.21 -16.20
C GLY A 296 -12.09 -0.44 -14.88
N TYR A 297 -10.88 -0.15 -14.41
CA TYR A 297 -10.63 0.56 -13.16
C TYR A 297 -10.95 2.04 -13.30
N GLY A 298 -11.80 2.55 -12.41
CA GLY A 298 -12.30 3.91 -12.47
C GLY A 298 -12.61 4.51 -11.11
N LYS A 299 -13.60 5.42 -11.11
CA LYS A 299 -14.12 6.05 -9.90
C LYS A 299 -14.75 5.02 -8.96
N SER A 300 -14.84 5.37 -7.67
CA SER A 300 -15.41 4.50 -6.64
C SER A 300 -16.81 3.98 -6.95
N SER A 301 -17.69 4.78 -7.58
CA SER A 301 -19.03 4.34 -8.00
C SER A 301 -18.96 3.21 -9.05
N ALA A 302 -18.17 3.41 -10.11
CA ALA A 302 -17.98 2.44 -11.17
C ALA A 302 -17.33 1.13 -10.67
N ASN A 303 -16.29 1.24 -9.84
CA ASN A 303 -15.62 0.07 -9.24
C ASN A 303 -16.57 -0.69 -8.31
N SER A 304 -17.31 0.04 -7.47
CA SER A 304 -18.31 -0.56 -6.56
C SER A 304 -19.39 -1.29 -7.34
N HIS A 305 -19.85 -0.75 -8.47
CA HIS A 305 -20.82 -1.43 -9.33
C HIS A 305 -20.24 -2.68 -10.01
N ALA A 306 -18.96 -2.65 -10.41
CA ALA A 306 -18.29 -3.84 -10.95
C ALA A 306 -18.28 -4.99 -9.93
N TRP A 307 -17.92 -4.68 -8.68
CA TRP A 307 -17.91 -5.67 -7.59
C TRP A 307 -19.31 -6.06 -7.17
N LEU A 308 -20.16 -5.13 -6.77
CA LEU A 308 -21.38 -5.43 -6.04
C LEU A 308 -22.62 -5.54 -6.92
N GLY A 309 -22.55 -5.17 -8.21
CA GLY A 309 -23.69 -5.15 -9.10
C GLY A 309 -24.86 -4.38 -8.49
N ASN A 310 -26.00 -5.06 -8.32
CA ASN A 310 -27.21 -4.53 -7.69
C ASN A 310 -27.34 -4.83 -6.19
N ILE A 311 -26.39 -5.59 -5.60
CA ILE A 311 -26.41 -5.97 -4.18
C ILE A 311 -26.24 -4.73 -3.28
N GLY A 312 -25.56 -3.70 -3.77
CA GLY A 312 -25.44 -2.40 -3.09
C GLY A 312 -26.79 -1.72 -2.81
N ALA A 313 -27.86 -2.09 -3.51
CA ALA A 313 -29.22 -1.56 -3.29
C ALA A 313 -29.97 -2.26 -2.13
N LEU A 314 -29.47 -3.39 -1.61
CA LEU A 314 -30.12 -4.21 -0.58
C LEU A 314 -29.85 -3.73 0.86
N GLY A 315 -29.21 -2.57 1.05
CA GLY A 315 -29.02 -1.96 2.38
C GLY A 315 -27.93 -2.60 3.25
N ILE A 316 -27.16 -3.57 2.72
CA ILE A 316 -26.00 -4.15 3.41
C ILE A 316 -24.75 -3.34 3.01
N GLU A 317 -24.06 -2.72 3.98
CA GLU A 317 -22.88 -1.88 3.74
C GLU A 317 -21.62 -2.69 3.38
N ILE A 318 -21.66 -3.45 2.28
CA ILE A 318 -20.45 -4.01 1.66
C ILE A 318 -19.85 -2.92 0.78
N ARG A 319 -18.57 -2.59 0.99
CA ARG A 319 -17.83 -1.65 0.13
C ARG A 319 -17.08 -2.36 -0.99
N ASP A 320 -16.56 -3.57 -0.70
CA ASP A 320 -15.92 -4.49 -1.65
C ASP A 320 -15.77 -5.90 -1.01
N PHE A 321 -15.06 -6.79 -1.71
CA PHE A 321 -14.82 -8.18 -1.28
C PHE A 321 -13.65 -8.38 -0.31
N HIS A 322 -12.95 -7.32 0.11
CA HIS A 322 -11.82 -7.41 1.02
C HIS A 322 -10.75 -8.41 0.55
N SER A 323 -10.52 -8.45 -0.77
CA SER A 323 -9.48 -9.24 -1.40
C SER A 323 -9.20 -8.67 -2.77
N LEU A 324 -7.95 -8.32 -3.06
CA LEU A 324 -7.54 -7.92 -4.39
C LEU A 324 -7.82 -9.02 -5.40
N TYR A 325 -7.51 -10.26 -5.05
CA TYR A 325 -7.60 -11.39 -5.97
C TYR A 325 -9.04 -11.69 -6.39
N LEU A 326 -10.01 -11.50 -5.50
CA LEU A 326 -11.43 -11.57 -5.85
C LEU A 326 -11.89 -10.33 -6.62
N SER A 327 -11.25 -9.18 -6.40
CA SER A 327 -11.67 -7.89 -6.99
C SER A 327 -11.09 -7.62 -8.38
N LEU A 328 -9.93 -8.22 -8.70
CA LEU A 328 -9.21 -8.03 -9.96
C LEU A 328 -10.03 -8.43 -11.20
N PRO A 329 -10.72 -9.59 -11.24
CA PRO A 329 -11.43 -10.03 -12.44
C PRO A 329 -12.57 -9.08 -12.83
N MET A 330 -13.32 -8.54 -11.86
CA MET A 330 -14.41 -7.61 -12.15
C MET A 330 -13.90 -6.28 -12.70
N ILE A 331 -12.70 -5.88 -12.31
CA ILE A 331 -12.12 -4.61 -12.71
C ILE A 331 -11.29 -4.74 -13.99
N TYR A 332 -10.20 -5.51 -13.97
CA TYR A 332 -9.29 -5.64 -15.09
C TYR A 332 -9.60 -6.83 -16.01
N GLY A 333 -10.53 -7.69 -15.63
CA GLY A 333 -10.69 -9.01 -16.25
C GLY A 333 -9.61 -9.99 -15.78
N TRP A 334 -9.77 -11.27 -16.07
CA TRP A 334 -8.73 -12.27 -15.80
C TRP A 334 -7.43 -11.93 -16.52
N ILE A 335 -7.51 -11.51 -17.79
CA ILE A 335 -6.33 -11.19 -18.60
C ILE A 335 -5.56 -10.00 -18.02
N GLY A 336 -6.26 -8.89 -17.74
CA GLY A 336 -5.64 -7.69 -17.17
C GLY A 336 -5.19 -7.93 -15.72
N GLY A 337 -5.99 -8.61 -14.90
CA GLY A 337 -5.66 -8.94 -13.52
C GLY A 337 -4.39 -9.78 -13.40
N ILE A 338 -4.23 -10.80 -14.26
CA ILE A 338 -3.00 -11.59 -14.32
C ILE A 338 -1.82 -10.72 -14.76
N ALA A 339 -1.99 -9.86 -15.78
CA ALA A 339 -0.92 -8.95 -16.21
C ALA A 339 -0.47 -7.98 -15.10
N TYR A 340 -1.40 -7.50 -14.27
CA TYR A 340 -1.09 -6.68 -13.09
C TYR A 340 -0.26 -7.46 -12.05
N LEU A 341 -0.68 -8.68 -11.70
CA LEU A 341 0.04 -9.51 -10.75
C LEU A 341 1.42 -9.91 -11.27
N LEU A 342 1.53 -10.29 -12.54
CA LEU A 342 2.80 -10.60 -13.19
C LEU A 342 3.75 -9.41 -13.21
N LEU A 343 3.24 -8.20 -13.40
CA LEU A 343 4.04 -6.98 -13.32
C LEU A 343 4.67 -6.83 -11.93
N ILE A 344 3.88 -6.98 -10.86
CA ILE A 344 4.37 -6.86 -9.47
C ILE A 344 5.37 -7.99 -9.15
N LEU A 345 5.03 -9.24 -9.49
CA LEU A 345 5.91 -10.38 -9.30
C LEU A 345 7.25 -10.21 -10.03
N TYR A 346 7.21 -9.72 -11.26
CA TYR A 346 8.41 -9.42 -12.03
C TYR A 346 9.28 -8.34 -11.35
N VAL A 347 8.65 -7.28 -10.84
CA VAL A 347 9.35 -6.22 -10.10
C VAL A 347 10.00 -6.78 -8.83
N ILE A 348 9.30 -7.62 -8.07
CA ILE A 348 9.86 -8.32 -6.89
C ILE A 348 11.12 -9.10 -7.29
N ILE A 349 10.99 -9.99 -8.29
CA ILE A 349 12.07 -10.86 -8.73
C ILE A 349 13.27 -10.03 -9.17
N LYS A 350 13.04 -9.01 -10.01
CA LYS A 350 14.10 -8.16 -10.57
C LYS A 350 14.88 -7.43 -9.48
N ILE A 351 14.20 -6.82 -8.52
CA ILE A 351 14.83 -6.04 -7.46
C ILE A 351 15.53 -6.97 -6.45
N LEU A 352 14.90 -8.10 -6.11
CA LEU A 352 15.49 -9.08 -5.20
C LEU A 352 16.76 -9.70 -5.80
N MET A 353 16.73 -10.06 -7.08
CA MET A 353 17.92 -10.54 -7.79
C MET A 353 19.04 -9.50 -7.82
N ASN A 354 18.72 -8.22 -7.98
CA ASN A 354 19.72 -7.16 -7.91
C ASN A 354 20.38 -7.08 -6.53
N TYR A 355 19.60 -7.23 -5.45
CA TYR A 355 20.14 -7.31 -4.09
C TYR A 355 21.04 -8.55 -3.90
N LEU A 356 20.59 -9.73 -4.33
CA LEU A 356 21.32 -10.99 -4.13
C LEU A 356 22.62 -11.05 -4.95
N ASN A 357 22.60 -10.54 -6.19
CA ASN A 357 23.77 -10.57 -7.08
C ASN A 357 24.81 -9.49 -6.72
N PHE A 358 24.40 -8.41 -6.05
CA PHE A 358 25.27 -7.29 -5.70
C PHE A 358 25.12 -6.91 -4.21
N PRO A 359 25.56 -7.78 -3.28
CA PRO A 359 25.34 -7.60 -1.84
C PRO A 359 26.03 -6.36 -1.25
N ASN A 360 27.09 -5.87 -1.90
CA ASN A 360 27.81 -4.65 -1.50
C ASN A 360 27.29 -3.39 -2.22
N ASN A 361 26.21 -3.50 -2.99
CA ASN A 361 25.67 -2.36 -3.72
C ASN A 361 25.16 -1.30 -2.73
N PRO A 362 25.53 -0.02 -2.90
CA PRO A 362 25.03 1.08 -2.06
C PRO A 362 23.52 1.29 -2.10
N ILE A 363 22.77 0.60 -2.98
CA ILE A 363 21.30 0.59 -2.96
C ILE A 363 20.70 -0.67 -2.32
N GLY A 364 21.53 -1.55 -1.73
CA GLY A 364 21.10 -2.87 -1.25
C GLY A 364 19.93 -2.82 -0.26
N GLY A 365 19.96 -1.90 0.71
CA GLY A 365 18.86 -1.69 1.66
C GLY A 365 17.56 -1.21 1.01
N LEU A 366 17.65 -0.35 -0.01
CA LEU A 366 16.48 0.08 -0.80
C LEU A 366 15.91 -1.08 -1.63
N ALA A 367 16.77 -1.82 -2.31
CA ALA A 367 16.37 -2.95 -3.14
C ALA A 367 15.67 -4.02 -2.30
N LEU A 368 16.27 -4.40 -1.15
CA LEU A 368 15.65 -5.34 -0.23
C LEU A 368 14.33 -4.80 0.35
N GLY A 369 14.30 -3.53 0.76
CA GLY A 369 13.11 -2.87 1.28
C GLY A 369 11.94 -2.87 0.30
N PHE A 370 12.17 -2.49 -0.96
CA PHE A 370 11.13 -2.54 -1.99
C PHE A 370 10.69 -3.97 -2.33
N SER A 371 11.63 -4.93 -2.36
CA SER A 371 11.28 -6.34 -2.57
C SER A 371 10.34 -6.84 -1.49
N PHE A 372 10.64 -6.57 -0.23
CA PHE A 372 9.77 -6.92 0.88
C PHE A 372 8.46 -6.15 0.88
N ILE A 373 8.44 -4.85 0.54
CA ILE A 373 7.18 -4.09 0.39
C ILE A 373 6.21 -4.86 -0.51
N PHE A 374 6.65 -5.28 -1.69
CA PHE A 374 5.74 -5.92 -2.64
C PHE A 374 5.39 -7.37 -2.28
N ILE A 375 6.30 -8.11 -1.65
CA ILE A 375 5.97 -9.44 -1.10
C ILE A 375 4.87 -9.31 -0.04
N PHE A 376 5.05 -8.42 0.93
CA PHE A 376 4.09 -8.23 2.02
C PHE A 376 2.80 -7.57 1.57
N PHE A 377 2.86 -6.68 0.57
CA PHE A 377 1.70 -6.16 -0.13
C PHE A 377 0.88 -7.31 -0.72
N LEU A 378 1.46 -8.16 -1.58
CA LEU A 378 0.72 -9.28 -2.18
C LEU A 378 0.12 -10.24 -1.14
N ILE A 379 0.83 -10.52 -0.05
CA ILE A 379 0.29 -11.34 1.05
C ILE A 379 -0.93 -10.66 1.69
N ASN A 380 -0.84 -9.37 1.99
CA ASN A 380 -1.91 -8.65 2.67
C ASN A 380 -3.13 -8.40 1.77
N GLU A 381 -2.92 -8.31 0.46
CA GLU A 381 -3.96 -8.20 -0.57
C GLU A 381 -4.85 -9.47 -0.68
N LEU A 382 -4.53 -10.54 0.06
CA LEU A 382 -5.50 -11.61 0.31
C LEU A 382 -6.68 -11.04 1.11
N LYS A 383 -6.42 -10.27 2.17
CA LYS A 383 -7.40 -9.75 3.13
C LYS A 383 -7.85 -8.31 2.84
N ILE A 384 -7.07 -7.57 2.08
CA ILE A 384 -7.33 -6.17 1.74
C ILE A 384 -7.42 -6.05 0.21
N ASN A 385 -8.09 -5.01 -0.25
CA ASN A 385 -8.19 -4.68 -1.67
C ASN A 385 -7.67 -3.27 -1.88
N SER A 386 -6.45 -3.14 -2.40
CA SER A 386 -5.84 -1.86 -2.75
C SER A 386 -6.64 -1.07 -3.79
N LEU A 387 -7.46 -1.75 -4.61
CA LEU A 387 -8.31 -1.10 -5.61
C LEU A 387 -9.47 -0.30 -4.99
N ARG A 388 -9.82 -0.55 -3.71
CA ARG A 388 -10.92 0.12 -2.99
C ARG A 388 -10.83 1.63 -3.04
N THR A 389 -9.62 2.16 -2.92
CA THR A 389 -9.38 3.61 -2.91
C THR A 389 -8.37 3.98 -3.98
N TYR A 390 -8.74 4.92 -4.84
CA TYR A 390 -7.90 5.35 -5.95
C TYR A 390 -6.59 5.99 -5.50
N ASN A 391 -6.58 6.67 -4.35
CA ASN A 391 -5.37 7.27 -3.79
C ASN A 391 -4.36 6.21 -3.38
N TYR A 392 -4.85 5.15 -2.75
CA TYR A 392 -3.98 4.09 -2.30
C TYR A 392 -3.46 3.27 -3.48
N HIS A 393 -4.33 2.91 -4.43
CA HIS A 393 -3.91 2.27 -5.67
C HIS A 393 -2.89 3.13 -6.45
N PHE A 394 -3.08 4.45 -6.47
CA PHE A 394 -2.13 5.39 -7.06
C PHE A 394 -0.78 5.38 -6.35
N PHE A 395 -0.79 5.36 -5.02
CA PHE A 395 0.41 5.22 -4.22
C PHE A 395 1.16 3.92 -4.53
N ILE A 396 0.45 2.79 -4.70
CA ILE A 396 1.07 1.53 -5.12
C ILE A 396 1.77 1.69 -6.48
N TRP A 397 1.12 2.30 -7.48
CA TRP A 397 1.75 2.60 -8.77
C TRP A 397 3.00 3.49 -8.65
N ILE A 398 2.96 4.51 -7.79
CA ILE A 398 4.10 5.36 -7.47
C ILE A 398 5.25 4.50 -6.92
N LEU A 399 4.98 3.64 -5.95
CA LEU A 399 6.00 2.76 -5.36
C LEU A 399 6.59 1.80 -6.41
N ILE A 400 5.78 1.21 -7.29
CA ILE A 400 6.28 0.33 -8.36
C ILE A 400 7.19 1.13 -9.32
N GLY A 401 6.81 2.37 -9.65
CA GLY A 401 7.63 3.26 -10.47
C GLY A 401 8.98 3.60 -9.81
N ILE A 402 8.96 3.97 -8.53
CA ILE A 402 10.17 4.30 -7.77
C ILE A 402 11.09 3.07 -7.68
N SER A 403 10.53 1.91 -7.37
CA SER A 403 11.30 0.69 -7.17
C SER A 403 12.05 0.26 -8.44
N LEU A 404 11.40 0.35 -9.61
CA LEU A 404 12.02 0.11 -10.91
C LEU A 404 13.09 1.14 -11.25
N SER A 405 12.86 2.42 -10.93
CA SER A 405 13.85 3.47 -11.19
C SER A 405 15.08 3.32 -10.31
N VAL A 406 14.89 3.14 -8.99
CA VAL A 406 15.98 2.94 -8.02
C VAL A 406 16.81 1.71 -8.37
N ASN A 407 16.20 0.65 -8.90
CA ASN A 407 16.92 -0.53 -9.36
C ASN A 407 17.90 -0.23 -10.51
N ASN A 408 17.72 0.87 -11.23
CA ASN A 408 18.63 1.33 -12.29
C ASN A 408 19.62 2.40 -11.80
N TYR A 409 19.64 2.71 -10.51
CA TYR A 409 20.56 3.68 -9.93
C TYR A 409 22.00 3.20 -10.08
N LYS A 410 22.83 4.02 -10.71
CA LYS A 410 24.28 3.82 -10.79
C LYS A 410 24.93 4.68 -9.73
N SER A 411 25.65 4.08 -8.80
CA SER A 411 26.38 4.85 -7.79
C SER A 411 27.47 5.67 -8.46
N PRO A 412 27.57 6.99 -8.20
CA PRO A 412 28.67 7.80 -8.72
C PRO A 412 30.04 7.31 -8.21
N ILE A 413 30.09 6.62 -7.07
CA ILE A 413 31.33 6.03 -6.52
C ILE A 413 31.88 4.93 -7.45
N SER A 414 31.00 4.16 -8.10
CA SER A 414 31.41 3.08 -9.02
C SER A 414 31.94 3.56 -10.37
N GLU A 415 31.80 4.85 -10.70
CA GLU A 415 32.38 5.44 -11.91
C GLU A 415 33.79 6.00 -11.68
N VAL A 416 34.17 6.26 -10.42
CA VAL A 416 35.53 6.70 -10.05
C VAL A 416 36.48 5.50 -9.99
N GLU A 417 36.07 4.38 -9.39
CA GLU A 417 36.85 3.13 -9.34
C GLU A 417 37.02 2.44 -10.70
N LYS A 418 36.32 2.89 -11.76
CA LYS A 418 36.52 2.40 -13.13
C LYS A 418 37.41 3.31 -13.98
N ARG A 419 37.83 4.45 -13.44
CA ARG A 419 38.75 5.41 -14.09
C ARG A 419 40.14 5.38 -13.48
N GLU A 420 40.34 4.58 -12.45
CA GLU A 420 41.63 4.13 -11.91
C GLU A 420 41.88 2.69 -12.39
#